data_AF-A0A4Y8L0I2-F1
#
_entry.id   AF-A0A4Y8L0I2-F1
#
_cell.length_a   1.000
_cell.length_b   1.000
_cell.length_c   1.000
_cell.angle_alpha   90.00
_cell.angle_beta   90.00
_cell.angle_gamma   90.00
#
_symmetry.space_group_name_H-M   'P 1'
#
loop_
_entity.id
_entity.type
_entity.pdbx_description
1 polymer ?
#
loop_
_entity_poly.entity_id
_entity_poly.type
_entity_poly.pdbx_seq_one_letter_code
_entity_poly.pdbx_strand_id
1 'polypeptide(L)'
;MEHSLFYVLCINVIGIFFGWLFTENSRWALTRIWSGFGRKPFNCRPCLTFHLLWIMYMVVAFMLKSLQFGLMGLILSFVVFLGLYFEGKSKIED
;
A
#
# COMPACT_ATOMS: atom_id res chain seq x y z
N MET A 1 9.92 -17.43 13.49
CA MET A 1 9.46 -17.47 12.08
C MET A 1 7.97 -17.15 11.98
N GLU A 2 7.13 -17.71 12.86
CA GLU A 2 5.67 -17.53 12.85
C GLU A 2 5.22 -16.07 13.05
N HIS A 3 5.81 -15.34 14.00
CA HIS A 3 5.46 -13.92 14.22
C HIS A 3 5.76 -13.04 13.00
N SER A 4 6.81 -13.34 12.24
CA SER A 4 7.18 -12.55 11.05
C SER A 4 6.14 -12.65 9.94
N LEU A 5 5.54 -13.84 9.74
CA LEU A 5 4.46 -14.05 8.78
C LEU A 5 3.19 -13.32 9.21
N PHE A 6 2.86 -13.35 10.50
CA PHE A 6 1.72 -12.61 11.03
C PHE A 6 1.84 -11.10 10.76
N TYR A 7 3.00 -10.49 11.02
CA TYR A 7 3.22 -9.07 10.69
C TYR A 7 3.07 -8.79 9.20
N VAL A 8 3.63 -9.64 8.34
CA VAL A 8 3.51 -9.50 6.88
C VAL A 8 2.04 -9.52 6.46
N LEU A 9 1.25 -10.48 6.94
CA LEU A 9 -0.17 -10.58 6.62
C LEU A 9 -0.95 -9.34 7.09
N CYS A 10 -0.77 -8.92 8.35
CA CYS A 10 -1.44 -7.75 8.89
C CYS A 10 -1.10 -6.48 8.09
N ILE A 11 0.18 -6.24 7.79
CA ILE A 11 0.61 -5.06 7.03
C ILE A 11 -0.02 -5.05 5.64
N ASN A 12 -0.01 -6.18 4.92
CA ASN A 12 -0.61 -6.26 3.58
C ASN A 12 -2.11 -6.00 3.61
N VAL A 13 -2.84 -6.68 4.49
CA VAL A 13 -4.30 -6.51 4.58
C VAL A 13 -4.66 -5.06 4.90
N ILE A 14 -3.98 -4.48 5.91
CA ILE A 14 -4.24 -3.10 6.34
C ILE A 14 -3.84 -2.10 5.26
N GLY A 15 -2.66 -2.24 4.65
CA GLY A 15 -2.16 -1.33 3.63
C GLY A 15 -2.99 -1.35 2.35
N ILE A 16 -3.42 -2.53 1.89
CA ILE A 16 -4.30 -2.67 0.71
C ILE A 16 -5.69 -2.11 1.03
N PHE A 17 -6.23 -2.42 2.21
CA PHE A 17 -7.53 -1.89 2.65
C PHE A 17 -7.53 -0.36 2.71
N PHE A 18 -6.53 0.25 3.34
CA PHE A 18 -6.40 1.71 3.40
C PHE A 18 -6.12 2.32 2.03
N GLY A 19 -5.31 1.67 1.19
CA GLY A 19 -5.09 2.09 -0.19
C GLY A 19 -6.40 2.21 -0.96
N TRP A 20 -7.29 1.21 -0.87
CA TRP A 20 -8.63 1.25 -1.44
C TRP A 20 -9.54 2.30 -0.76
N LEU A 21 -9.57 2.32 0.57
CA LEU A 21 -10.42 3.22 1.36
C LEU A 21 -10.16 4.70 1.06
N PHE A 22 -8.89 5.06 0.84
CA PHE A 22 -8.49 6.44 0.63
C PHE A 22 -8.45 6.87 -0.84
N THR A 23 -8.64 5.96 -1.80
CA THR A 23 -8.60 6.29 -3.24
C THR A 23 -9.91 6.02 -3.97
N GLU A 24 -10.57 4.90 -3.70
CA GLU A 24 -11.76 4.46 -4.45
C GLU A 24 -13.07 4.60 -3.66
N ASN A 25 -13.02 4.55 -2.33
CA ASN A 25 -14.25 4.58 -1.54
C ASN A 25 -14.98 5.93 -1.65
N SER A 26 -16.29 5.86 -1.89
CA SER A 26 -17.14 7.01 -2.20
C SER A 26 -17.20 8.09 -1.10
N ARG A 27 -17.02 7.70 0.17
CA ARG A 27 -17.08 8.60 1.33
C ARG A 27 -15.72 9.06 1.83
N TRP A 28 -14.70 8.21 1.73
CA TRP A 28 -13.40 8.38 2.39
C TRP A 28 -12.24 8.62 1.41
N ALA A 29 -12.50 8.71 0.11
CA ALA A 29 -11.49 9.08 -0.86
C ALA A 29 -10.89 10.45 -0.51
N LEU A 30 -9.56 10.51 -0.35
CA LEU A 30 -8.83 11.72 0.04
C LEU A 30 -9.08 12.87 -0.94
N THR A 31 -9.23 12.55 -2.22
CA THR A 31 -9.56 13.50 -3.29
C THR A 31 -10.88 14.26 -3.08
N ARG A 32 -11.83 13.68 -2.33
CA ARG A 32 -13.11 14.32 -1.99
C ARG A 32 -13.03 15.20 -0.74
N ILE A 33 -12.08 14.91 0.15
CA ILE A 33 -11.90 15.67 1.40
C ILE A 33 -11.22 17.00 1.11
N TRP A 34 -10.18 17.00 0.27
CA TRP A 34 -9.45 18.21 -0.07
C TRP A 34 -8.86 18.14 -1.48
N SER A 35 -8.95 19.25 -2.22
CA SER A 35 -8.49 19.34 -3.62
C SER A 35 -6.99 19.11 -3.78
N GLY A 36 -6.18 19.38 -2.75
CA GLY A 36 -4.75 19.10 -2.77
C GLY A 36 -4.40 17.61 -2.82
N PHE A 37 -5.31 16.72 -2.41
CA PHE A 37 -5.15 15.27 -2.56
C PHE A 37 -5.48 14.76 -3.97
N GLY A 38 -5.87 15.64 -4.89
CA GLY A 38 -6.05 15.32 -6.32
C GLY A 38 -4.76 14.96 -7.06
N ARG A 39 -3.61 14.85 -6.39
CA ARG A 39 -2.30 14.54 -6.95
C ARG A 39 -1.78 13.19 -6.47
N LYS A 40 -0.87 12.59 -7.23
CA LYS A 40 -0.16 11.38 -6.81
C LYS A 40 0.65 11.65 -5.52
N PRO A 41 0.74 10.69 -4.60
CA PRO A 41 0.18 9.33 -4.68
C PRO A 41 -1.30 9.22 -4.24
N PHE A 42 -1.90 10.26 -3.66
CA PHE A 42 -3.20 10.20 -2.97
C PHE A 42 -4.41 9.98 -3.88
N ASN A 43 -4.30 10.24 -5.18
CA ASN A 43 -5.35 9.98 -6.17
C ASN A 43 -5.20 8.64 -6.89
N CYS A 44 -4.18 7.84 -6.57
CA CYS A 44 -3.78 6.66 -7.32
C CYS A 44 -3.69 5.46 -6.38
N ARG A 45 -4.62 4.50 -6.50
CA ARG A 45 -4.66 3.31 -5.63
C ARG A 45 -3.34 2.53 -5.57
N PRO A 46 -2.71 2.12 -6.70
CA PRO A 46 -1.44 1.40 -6.62
C PRO A 46 -0.35 2.26 -5.97
N CYS A 47 -0.28 3.56 -6.30
CA CYS A 47 0.70 4.48 -5.74
C CYS A 47 0.55 4.65 -4.22
N LEU A 48 -0.66 4.94 -3.74
CA LEU A 48 -0.92 5.12 -2.31
C LEU A 48 -0.67 3.84 -1.54
N THR A 49 -1.11 2.69 -2.08
CA THR A 49 -0.90 1.37 -1.46
C THR A 49 0.60 1.07 -1.32
N PHE A 50 1.40 1.34 -2.35
CA PHE A 50 2.86 1.21 -2.28
C PHE A 50 3.43 2.03 -1.11
N HIS A 51 3.10 3.32 -1.06
CA HIS A 51 3.61 4.22 -0.02
C HIS A 51 3.19 3.78 1.39
N LEU A 52 1.94 3.37 1.57
CA LEU A 52 1.46 2.86 2.85
C LEU A 52 2.23 1.59 3.27
N LEU A 53 2.36 0.62 2.37
CA LEU A 53 3.01 -0.66 2.67
C LEU A 53 4.49 -0.48 3.04
N TRP A 54 5.29 0.20 2.22
CA TRP A 54 6.72 0.29 2.51
C TRP A 54 6.99 1.13 3.77
N ILE A 55 6.18 2.16 4.05
CA ILE A 55 6.28 2.93 5.30
C ILE A 55 5.95 2.04 6.50
N MET A 56 4.86 1.27 6.44
CA MET A 56 4.48 0.34 7.52
C MET A 56 5.56 -0.74 7.75
N TYR A 57 6.12 -1.30 6.68
CA TYR A 57 7.23 -2.24 6.76
C TYR A 57 8.47 -1.62 7.39
N MET A 58 8.83 -0.38 7.04
CA MET A 58 9.98 0.31 7.61
C MET A 58 9.78 0.63 9.09
N VAL A 59 8.58 1.02 9.50
CA VAL A 59 8.24 1.25 10.93
C VAL A 59 8.39 -0.05 11.72
N VAL A 60 7.83 -1.16 11.24
CA VAL A 60 7.94 -2.46 11.92
C VAL A 60 9.38 -2.98 11.89
N ALA A 61 10.10 -2.83 10.78
CA ALA A 61 11.52 -3.19 10.67
C ALA A 61 12.39 -2.43 11.68
N PHE A 62 12.10 -1.14 11.89
CA PHE A 62 12.78 -0.32 12.89
C PHE A 62 12.49 -0.82 14.31
N MET A 63 11.23 -1.16 14.63
CA MET A 63 10.86 -1.75 15.93
C MET A 63 11.54 -3.10 16.19
N LEU A 64 11.65 -3.94 15.15
CA LEU A 64 12.30 -5.24 15.21
C LEU A 64 13.83 -5.18 15.07
N LYS A 65 14.41 -3.99 14.85
CA LYS A 65 15.83 -3.78 14.52
C LYS A 65 16.33 -4.70 13.39
N SER A 66 15.47 -4.98 12.40
CA SER A 66 15.75 -5.92 11.32
C SER A 66 15.71 -5.23 9.96
N LEU A 67 16.88 -4.87 9.44
CA LEU A 67 17.00 -4.29 8.11
C LEU A 67 16.48 -5.24 7.01
N GLN A 68 16.69 -6.55 7.20
CA GLN A 68 16.22 -7.58 6.27
C GLN A 68 14.69 -7.57 6.12
N PHE A 69 13.96 -7.38 7.23
CA PHE A 69 12.50 -7.27 7.19
C PHE A 69 12.05 -6.03 6.40
N GLY A 70 12.75 -4.91 6.56
CA GLY A 70 12.48 -3.68 5.80
C GLY A 70 12.72 -3.84 4.30
N LEU A 71 13.85 -4.45 3.91
CA LEU A 71 14.18 -4.70 2.50
C LEU A 71 13.18 -5.67 1.85
N MET A 72 12.83 -6.76 2.54
CA MET A 72 11.80 -7.70 2.06
C MET A 72 10.44 -7.01 1.91
N GLY A 73 10.07 -6.17 2.88
CA GLY A 73 8.85 -5.37 2.84
C GLY A 73 8.80 -4.38 1.68
N LEU A 74 9.93 -3.74 1.36
CA LEU A 74 10.02 -2.84 0.20
C LEU A 74 9.81 -3.58 -1.13
N ILE A 75 10.45 -4.74 -1.30
CA ILE A 75 10.27 -5.61 -2.48
C ILE A 75 8.79 -6.04 -2.59
N LEU A 76 8.20 -6.51 -1.49
CA LEU A 76 6.81 -6.95 -1.47
C LEU A 76 5.84 -5.81 -1.79
N SER A 77 6.09 -4.61 -1.26
CA SER A 77 5.31 -3.41 -1.58
C SER A 77 5.33 -3.10 -3.08
N PHE A 78 6.49 -3.30 -3.73
CA PHE A 78 6.63 -3.13 -5.18
C PHE A 78 5.87 -4.21 -5.97
N VAL A 79 5.87 -5.46 -5.50
CA VAL A 79 5.07 -6.55 -6.10
C VAL A 79 3.58 -6.23 -6.05
N VAL A 80 3.07 -5.77 -4.89
CA VAL A 80 1.67 -5.35 -4.73
C VAL A 80 1.34 -4.16 -5.63
N PHE A 81 2.24 -3.18 -5.74
CA PHE A 81 2.11 -2.05 -6.66
C PHE A 81 1.91 -2.52 -8.10
N LEU A 82 2.77 -3.42 -8.58
CA LEU A 82 2.67 -3.96 -9.93
C LEU A 82 1.36 -4.73 -10.15
N GLY A 83 0.96 -5.57 -9.18
CA GLY A 83 -0.31 -6.31 -9.25
C GLY A 83 -1.51 -5.37 -9.42
N LEU A 84 -1.61 -4.34 -8.58
CA LEU A 84 -2.68 -3.34 -8.67
C LEU A 84 -2.58 -2.48 -9.94
N TYR A 85 -1.37 -2.19 -10.41
CA TYR A 85 -1.16 -1.43 -11.65
C TYR A 85 -1.65 -2.20 -12.88
N PHE A 86 -1.34 -3.50 -12.96
CA PHE A 86 -1.81 -4.34 -14.05
C PHE A 86 -3.32 -4.62 -13.98
N GLU A 87 -3.89 -4.80 -12.78
CA GLU A 87 -5.36 -4.91 -12.60
C GLU A 87 -6.09 -3.64 -13.07
N GLY A 88 -5.54 -2.47 -12.77
CA GLY A 88 -6.09 -1.20 -13.25
C GLY A 88 -6.00 -1.07 -14.77
N LYS A 89 -4.92 -1.58 -15.37
CA LYS A 89 -4.72 -1.54 -16.82
C LYS A 89 -5.66 -2.50 -17.56
N SER A 90 -5.86 -3.72 -17.06
CA SER A 90 -6.74 -4.71 -17.70
C SER A 90 -8.19 -4.25 -17.77
N LYS A 91 -8.69 -3.54 -16.74
CA LYS A 91 -10.05 -2.97 -16.72
C LYS A 91 -10.32 -1.88 -17.77
N ILE A 92 -9.29 -1.36 -18.44
CA ILE A 92 -9.43 -0.35 -19.50
C ILE A 92 -9.43 -1.02 -20.89
N GLU A 93 -8.85 -2.21 -21.00
CA GLU A 93 -8.71 -2.95 -22.26
C GLU A 93 -9.88 -3.94 -22.52
N ASP A 94 -10.76 -4.14 -21.54
CA ASP A 94 -12.06 -4.85 -21.66
C ASP A 94 -13.22 -3.87 -21.92
#